data_AF-A0A538G7B2-F1
#
_entry.id   AF-A0A538G7B2-F1
#
_cell.length_a   1.000
_cell.length_b   1.000
_cell.length_c   1.000
_cell.angle_alpha   90.00
_cell.angle_beta   90.00
_cell.angle_gamma   90.00
#
_symmetry.space_group_name_H-M   'P 1'
#
loop_
_entity.id
_entity.type
_entity.pdbx_description
1 polymer ?
#
loop_
_entity_poly.entity_id
_entity_poly.type
_entity_poly.pdbx_seq_one_letter_code
_entity_poly.pdbx_strand_id
1 'polypeptide(L)'
;MKTLYRWWASLLLVMIIVQVGFAGYGAFYAAHKIDDNTPKAITEHGFDHGFGPHAAFGYFVVLAGLIFLVIGVIAGIGRWRLGRHGVLALLLILQVLLAWIGFGVPAVGFFHPVNALVIFALTGSVAYSTWREAKLAQRPSQAPQAPEPSAA
;
A
#
# COMPACT_ATOMS: atom_id res chain seq x y z
N MET A 1 -7.38 -19.73 1.28
CA MET A 1 -7.57 -18.34 1.78
C MET A 1 -6.34 -17.71 2.42
N LYS A 2 -5.71 -18.29 3.44
CA LYS A 2 -4.54 -17.67 4.13
C LYS A 2 -3.35 -17.33 3.21
N THR A 3 -3.06 -18.20 2.24
CA THR A 3 -2.00 -17.97 1.23
C THR A 3 -2.34 -16.81 0.29
N LEU A 4 -3.54 -16.83 -0.32
CA LEU A 4 -4.02 -15.75 -1.19
C LEU A 4 -4.00 -14.40 -0.47
N TYR A 5 -4.54 -14.37 0.75
CA TYR A 5 -4.59 -13.17 1.59
C TYR A 5 -3.19 -12.57 1.82
N ARG A 6 -2.19 -13.41 2.14
CA ARG A 6 -0.80 -12.98 2.37
C ARG A 6 -0.13 -12.44 1.11
N TRP A 7 -0.31 -13.12 -0.02
CA TRP A 7 0.22 -12.66 -1.30
C TRP A 7 -0.45 -11.36 -1.75
N TRP A 8 -1.76 -11.22 -1.57
CA TRP A 8 -2.48 -9.99 -1.90
C TRP A 8 -2.03 -8.81 -1.05
N ALA A 9 -1.85 -9.01 0.26
CA ALA A 9 -1.31 -7.98 1.15
C ALA A 9 0.09 -7.50 0.71
N SER A 10 0.92 -8.44 0.24
CA SER A 10 2.28 -8.14 -0.23
C SER A 10 2.27 -7.44 -1.58
N LEU A 11 1.43 -7.90 -2.50
CA LEU A 11 1.23 -7.28 -3.80
C LEU A 11 0.75 -5.83 -3.63
N LEU A 12 -0.25 -5.60 -2.77
CA LEU A 12 -0.76 -4.27 -2.50
C LEU A 12 0.33 -3.34 -1.94
N LEU A 13 1.17 -3.84 -1.03
CA LEU A 13 2.32 -3.09 -0.52
C LEU A 13 3.29 -2.70 -1.65
N VAL A 14 3.63 -3.64 -2.54
CA VAL A 14 4.51 -3.38 -3.70
C VAL A 14 3.87 -2.35 -4.62
N MET A 15 2.57 -2.46 -4.89
CA MET A 15 1.85 -1.48 -5.71
C MET A 15 1.91 -0.08 -5.08
N ILE A 16 1.72 0.06 -3.77
CA ILE A 16 1.86 1.37 -3.08
C ILE A 16 3.27 1.95 -3.28
N ILE A 17 4.32 1.13 -3.15
CA ILE A 17 5.71 1.57 -3.36
C ILE A 17 5.91 2.06 -4.79
N VAL A 18 5.43 1.30 -5.78
CA VAL A 18 5.50 1.67 -7.21
C VAL A 18 4.76 2.98 -7.48
N GLN A 19 3.57 3.15 -6.90
CA GLN A 19 2.77 4.39 -7.03
C GLN A 19 3.52 5.61 -6.47
N VAL A 20 4.19 5.47 -5.32
CA VAL A 20 5.05 6.53 -4.74
C VAL A 20 6.25 6.82 -5.65
N GLY A 21 6.84 5.79 -6.25
CA GLY A 21 7.88 5.94 -7.27
C GLY A 21 7.42 6.78 -8.46
N PHE A 22 6.19 6.56 -8.95
CA PHE A 22 5.63 7.40 -10.02
C PHE A 22 5.37 8.85 -9.58
N ALA A 23 5.03 9.11 -8.32
CA ALA A 23 4.96 10.49 -7.81
C ALA A 23 6.33 11.17 -7.85
N GLY A 24 7.38 10.44 -7.44
CA GLY A 24 8.76 10.90 -7.54
C GLY A 24 9.15 11.21 -8.99
N TYR A 25 8.84 10.30 -9.93
CA TYR A 25 9.04 10.54 -11.36
C TYR A 25 8.35 11.83 -11.83
N GLY A 26 7.08 12.04 -11.49
CA GLY A 26 6.35 13.26 -11.85
C GLY A 26 7.00 14.54 -11.29
N ALA A 27 7.46 14.51 -10.03
CA ALA A 27 8.14 15.63 -9.41
C ALA A 27 9.46 15.98 -10.10
N PHE A 28 10.31 14.99 -10.40
CA PHE A 28 11.58 15.21 -11.10
C PHE A 28 11.37 15.57 -12.57
N TYR A 29 10.34 15.04 -13.22
CA TYR A 29 9.94 15.44 -14.57
C TYR A 29 9.56 16.93 -14.61
N ALA A 30 8.74 17.37 -13.65
CA ALA A 30 8.34 18.78 -13.54
C ALA A 30 9.56 19.69 -13.28
N ALA A 31 10.46 19.29 -12.38
CA ALA A 31 11.70 20.02 -12.11
C ALA A 31 12.59 20.13 -13.36
N HIS A 32 12.78 19.02 -14.09
CA HIS A 32 13.56 19.01 -15.33
C HIS A 32 12.98 19.95 -16.39
N LYS A 33 11.65 19.99 -16.52
CA LYS A 33 10.96 20.88 -17.48
C LYS A 33 11.07 22.37 -17.14
N ILE A 34 11.36 22.71 -15.89
CA ILE A 34 11.59 24.10 -15.46
C ILE A 34 13.05 24.52 -15.73
N ASP A 35 14.00 23.58 -15.66
CA ASP A 35 15.45 23.82 -15.76
C ASP A 35 15.98 23.94 -17.20
N ASP A 36 15.15 23.74 -18.22
CA ASP A 36 15.52 23.77 -19.65
C ASP A 36 15.86 25.20 -20.19
N ASN A 37 16.48 26.07 -19.38
CA ASN A 37 17.05 27.39 -19.72
C ASN A 37 16.11 28.40 -20.41
N THR A 38 14.80 28.21 -20.27
CA THR A 38 13.80 29.17 -20.73
C THR A 38 12.90 29.50 -19.54
N PRO A 39 12.68 30.78 -19.18
CA PRO A 39 11.76 31.14 -18.10
C PRO A 39 10.32 30.84 -18.53
N LYS A 40 9.93 29.57 -18.48
CA LYS A 40 8.57 29.12 -18.74
C LYS A 40 8.10 28.37 -17.51
N ALA A 41 7.01 28.87 -16.93
CA ALA A 41 6.23 28.07 -16.01
C ALA A 41 5.83 26.77 -16.72
N ILE A 42 5.81 25.67 -15.97
CA ILE A 42 5.26 24.42 -16.46
C ILE A 42 3.77 24.61 -16.77
N THR A 43 3.32 24.13 -17.92
CA THR A 43 1.89 24.12 -18.23
C THR A 43 1.19 23.01 -17.44
N GLU A 44 -0.10 23.18 -17.18
CA GLU A 44 -0.93 22.14 -16.54
C GLU A 44 -0.80 20.79 -17.26
N HIS A 45 -0.90 20.79 -18.60
CA HIS A 45 -0.68 19.58 -19.40
C HIS A 45 0.70 18.94 -19.21
N GLY A 46 1.76 19.76 -19.09
CA GLY A 46 3.11 19.25 -18.84
C GLY A 46 3.25 18.61 -17.46
N PHE A 47 2.63 19.23 -16.45
CA PHE A 47 2.56 18.68 -15.10
C PHE A 47 1.78 17.37 -15.07
N ASP A 48 0.57 17.36 -15.65
CA ASP A 48 -0.30 16.19 -15.71
C ASP A 48 0.32 15.03 -16.48
N HIS A 49 1.10 15.31 -17.53
CA HIS A 49 1.84 14.28 -18.25
C HIS A 49 2.88 13.57 -17.35
N GLY A 50 3.63 14.34 -16.55
CA GLY A 50 4.60 13.78 -15.60
C GLY A 50 3.94 12.95 -14.50
N PHE A 51 2.83 13.44 -13.94
CA PHE A 51 2.09 12.76 -12.86
C PHE A 51 1.07 11.73 -13.36
N GLY A 52 0.83 11.63 -14.67
CA GLY A 52 -0.14 10.73 -15.28
C GLY A 52 0.02 9.26 -14.84
N PRO A 53 1.23 8.68 -14.87
CA PRO A 53 1.47 7.34 -14.35
C PRO A 53 1.10 7.19 -12.86
N HIS A 54 1.38 8.20 -12.03
CA HIS A 54 1.02 8.19 -10.61
C HIS A 54 -0.50 8.20 -10.41
N ALA A 55 -1.21 9.07 -11.12
CA ALA A 55 -2.67 9.19 -11.03
C ALA A 55 -3.36 7.92 -11.53
N ALA A 56 -3.01 7.44 -12.72
CA ALA A 56 -3.58 6.22 -13.30
C ALA A 56 -3.30 4.99 -12.43
N PHE A 57 -2.04 4.81 -12.00
CA PHE A 57 -1.68 3.69 -11.13
C PHE A 57 -2.34 3.77 -9.76
N GLY A 58 -2.56 4.97 -9.24
CA GLY A 58 -3.28 5.18 -7.99
C GLY A 58 -4.70 4.63 -7.98
N TYR A 59 -5.44 4.74 -9.09
CA TYR A 59 -6.76 4.12 -9.18
C TYR A 59 -6.69 2.59 -9.14
N PHE A 60 -5.65 1.97 -9.72
CA PHE A 60 -5.43 0.53 -9.59
C PHE A 60 -5.09 0.13 -8.15
N VAL A 61 -4.32 0.94 -7.40
CA VAL A 61 -4.05 0.69 -5.97
C VAL A 61 -5.33 0.76 -5.14
N VAL A 62 -6.17 1.77 -5.39
CA VAL A 62 -7.47 1.91 -4.72
C VAL A 62 -8.35 0.68 -4.99
N LEU A 63 -8.49 0.29 -6.26
CA LEU A 63 -9.26 -0.90 -6.64
C LEU A 63 -8.72 -2.17 -5.97
N ALA A 64 -7.40 -2.39 -6.00
CA ALA A 64 -6.78 -3.54 -5.36
C ALA A 64 -6.98 -3.56 -3.83
N GLY A 65 -6.98 -2.40 -3.19
CA GLY A 65 -7.28 -2.26 -1.76
C GLY A 65 -8.75 -2.52 -1.42
N LEU A 66 -9.69 -2.08 -2.26
CA LEU A 66 -11.11 -2.40 -2.10
C LEU A 66 -11.37 -3.90 -2.30
N ILE A 67 -10.73 -4.52 -3.29
CA ILE A 67 -10.76 -5.98 -3.45
C ILE A 67 -10.18 -6.68 -2.21
N PHE A 68 -9.13 -6.11 -1.61
CA PHE A 68 -8.56 -6.69 -0.38
C PHE A 68 -9.55 -6.67 0.79
N LEU A 69 -10.36 -5.61 0.94
CA LEU A 69 -11.45 -5.58 1.90
C LEU A 69 -12.45 -6.73 1.66
N VAL A 70 -12.85 -6.95 0.40
CA VAL A 70 -13.77 -8.04 0.03
C VAL A 70 -13.15 -9.41 0.36
N ILE A 71 -11.88 -9.64 0.02
CA ILE A 71 -11.15 -10.86 0.41
C ILE A 71 -11.16 -11.03 1.93
N GLY A 72 -10.97 -9.94 2.69
CA GLY A 72 -11.04 -9.95 4.14
C GLY A 72 -12.42 -10.38 4.67
N VAL A 73 -13.50 -9.83 4.12
CA VAL A 73 -14.86 -10.22 4.50
C VAL A 73 -15.11 -11.70 4.20
N ILE A 74 -14.81 -12.15 2.97
CA ILE A 74 -15.07 -13.53 2.52
C ILE A 74 -14.20 -14.55 3.29
N ALA A 75 -12.95 -14.21 3.59
CA ALA A 75 -12.04 -15.11 4.29
C ALA A 75 -12.40 -15.33 5.77
N GLY A 76 -13.42 -14.65 6.31
CA GLY A 76 -13.84 -14.80 7.70
C GLY A 76 -12.74 -14.43 8.70
N ILE A 77 -11.85 -13.50 8.33
CA ILE A 77 -10.77 -13.06 9.22
C ILE A 77 -11.38 -12.33 10.43
N GLY A 78 -10.91 -12.68 11.63
CA GLY A 78 -11.52 -12.22 12.88
C GLY A 78 -11.69 -10.69 12.97
N ARG A 79 -12.67 -10.25 13.78
CA ARG A 79 -13.17 -8.86 13.89
C ARG A 79 -12.10 -7.76 13.86
N TRP A 80 -10.96 -7.99 14.53
CA TRP A 80 -9.83 -7.05 14.58
C TRP A 80 -9.21 -6.83 13.21
N ARG A 81 -9.00 -7.91 12.44
CA ARG A 81 -8.44 -7.82 11.09
C ARG A 81 -9.43 -7.17 10.14
N LEU A 82 -10.73 -7.47 10.26
CA LEU A 82 -11.75 -6.82 9.45
C LEU A 82 -11.77 -5.29 9.67
N GLY A 83 -11.64 -4.84 10.92
CA GLY A 83 -11.50 -3.42 11.25
C GLY A 83 -10.31 -2.76 10.53
N ARG A 84 -9.15 -3.43 10.44
CA ARG A 84 -7.98 -2.91 9.71
C ARG A 84 -8.23 -2.76 8.21
N HIS A 85 -9.05 -3.62 7.60
CA HIS A 85 -9.41 -3.46 6.18
C HIS A 85 -10.39 -2.31 5.98
N GLY A 86 -11.36 -2.16 6.89
CA GLY A 86 -12.26 -1.01 6.88
C GLY A 86 -11.47 0.30 6.98
N VAL A 87 -10.53 0.38 7.91
CA VAL A 87 -9.63 1.54 8.03
C VAL A 87 -8.82 1.74 6.76
N LEU A 88 -8.22 0.69 6.19
CA LEU A 88 -7.47 0.80 4.94
C LEU A 88 -8.33 1.32 3.78
N ALA A 89 -9.56 0.81 3.62
CA ALA A 89 -10.48 1.26 2.59
C ALA A 89 -10.87 2.73 2.77
N LEU A 90 -11.15 3.15 4.01
CA LEU A 90 -11.42 4.57 4.32
C LEU A 90 -10.21 5.45 4.02
N LEU A 91 -9.00 5.03 4.37
CA LEU A 91 -7.78 5.76 4.06
C LEU A 91 -7.55 5.87 2.54
N LEU A 92 -7.85 4.82 1.76
CA LEU A 92 -7.73 4.85 0.30
C LEU A 92 -8.75 5.81 -0.35
N ILE A 93 -9.98 5.84 0.15
CA ILE A 93 -10.98 6.82 -0.30
C ILE A 93 -10.52 8.23 0.05
N LEU A 94 -10.05 8.43 1.29
CA LEU A 94 -9.49 9.71 1.74
C LEU A 94 -8.30 10.12 0.87
N GLN A 95 -7.45 9.18 0.44
CA GLN A 95 -6.30 9.46 -0.42
C GLN A 95 -6.72 10.11 -1.75
N VAL A 96 -7.79 9.61 -2.37
CA VAL A 96 -8.35 10.15 -3.62
C VAL A 96 -8.93 11.54 -3.39
N LEU A 97 -9.71 11.73 -2.32
CA LEU A 97 -10.29 13.03 -1.98
C LEU A 97 -9.20 14.09 -1.72
N LEU A 98 -8.14 13.72 -1.00
CA LEU A 98 -7.00 14.60 -0.73
C LEU A 98 -6.26 14.97 -2.02
N ALA A 99 -6.16 14.06 -3.00
CA ALA A 99 -5.58 14.38 -4.31
C ALA A 99 -6.46 15.40 -5.05
N TRP A 100 -7.75 15.12 -5.19
CA TRP A 100 -8.68 15.97 -5.94
C TRP A 100 -8.80 17.38 -5.36
N ILE A 101 -8.90 17.49 -4.04
CA ILE A 101 -9.01 18.79 -3.35
C ILE A 101 -7.65 19.50 -3.29
N GLY A 102 -6.57 18.73 -3.14
CA GLY A 102 -5.22 19.25 -2.94
C GLY A 102 -4.69 20.11 -4.08
N PHE A 103 -5.15 19.88 -5.31
CA PHE A 103 -4.81 20.72 -6.47
C PHE A 103 -5.29 22.17 -6.32
N GLY A 104 -6.46 22.38 -5.72
CA GLY A 104 -7.02 23.72 -5.48
C GLY A 104 -6.62 24.31 -4.13
N VAL A 105 -6.28 23.47 -3.15
CA VAL A 105 -5.94 23.89 -1.78
C VAL A 105 -4.64 23.20 -1.33
N PRO A 106 -3.46 23.83 -1.52
CA PRO A 106 -2.16 23.20 -1.23
C PRO A 106 -2.01 22.70 0.21
N ALA A 107 -2.60 23.40 1.17
CA ALA A 107 -2.63 22.98 2.58
C ALA A 107 -3.36 21.63 2.78
N VAL A 108 -4.40 21.35 1.98
CA VAL A 108 -5.05 20.03 1.94
C VAL A 108 -4.17 19.02 1.21
N GLY A 109 -3.54 19.44 0.11
CA GLY A 109 -2.60 18.63 -0.66
C GLY A 109 -1.45 18.05 0.17
N PHE A 110 -0.97 18.79 1.18
CA PHE A 110 0.02 18.30 2.15
C PHE A 110 -0.38 16.99 2.83
N PHE A 111 -1.67 16.80 3.12
CA PHE A 111 -2.14 15.60 3.79
C PHE A 111 -2.16 14.37 2.87
N HIS A 112 -2.12 14.54 1.55
CA HIS A 112 -2.07 13.42 0.60
C HIS A 112 -0.84 12.53 0.80
N PRO A 113 0.41 13.03 0.76
CA PRO A 113 1.59 12.19 1.04
C PRO A 113 1.62 11.69 2.50
N VAL A 114 1.11 12.46 3.47
CA VAL A 114 1.03 12.01 4.87
C VAL A 114 0.11 10.79 5.00
N ASN A 115 -1.08 10.83 4.40
CA ASN A 115 -2.01 9.71 4.39
C ASN A 115 -1.46 8.50 3.61
N ALA A 116 -0.68 8.72 2.55
CA ALA A 116 0.04 7.66 1.84
C ALA A 116 1.02 6.91 2.77
N LEU A 117 1.74 7.61 3.63
CA LEU A 117 2.64 6.99 4.62
C LEU A 117 1.87 6.14 5.64
N VAL A 118 0.69 6.59 6.06
CA VAL A 118 -0.19 5.81 6.96
C VAL A 118 -0.69 4.55 6.27
N ILE A 119 -1.14 4.65 5.02
CA ILE A 119 -1.54 3.51 4.19
C ILE A 119 -0.39 2.52 4.02
N PHE A 120 0.81 3.02 3.72
CA PHE A 120 2.02 2.21 3.58
C PHE A 120 2.34 1.47 4.89
N ALA A 121 2.36 2.16 6.02
CA ALA A 121 2.64 1.55 7.32
C ALA A 121 1.59 0.49 7.72
N LEU A 122 0.30 0.81 7.52
CA LEU A 122 -0.78 -0.13 7.79
C LEU A 122 -0.68 -1.37 6.90
N THR A 123 -0.52 -1.20 5.59
CA THR A 123 -0.42 -2.32 4.64
C THR A 123 0.83 -3.15 4.89
N GLY A 124 1.97 -2.50 5.13
CA GLY A 124 3.23 -3.16 5.47
C GLY A 124 3.13 -3.98 6.75
N SER A 125 2.50 -3.44 7.79
CA SER A 125 2.29 -4.19 9.04
C SER A 125 1.34 -5.38 8.88
N VAL A 126 0.32 -5.29 8.01
CA VAL A 126 -0.54 -6.43 7.67
C VAL A 126 0.26 -7.50 6.92
N ALA A 127 0.97 -7.12 5.86
CA ALA A 127 1.83 -8.03 5.11
C ALA A 127 2.83 -8.74 6.03
N TYR A 128 3.59 -7.98 6.83
CA TYR A 128 4.53 -8.51 7.81
C TYR A 128 3.90 -9.51 8.78
N SER A 129 2.76 -9.16 9.40
CA SER A 129 2.09 -10.04 10.36
C SER A 129 1.69 -11.39 9.74
N THR A 130 1.21 -11.37 8.49
CA THR A 130 0.74 -12.60 7.80
C THR A 130 1.90 -13.53 7.42
N TRP A 131 3.05 -12.96 7.05
CA TRP A 131 4.27 -13.73 6.82
C TRP A 131 4.86 -14.28 8.10
N ARG A 132 4.87 -13.48 9.18
CA ARG A 132 5.34 -13.93 10.49
C ARG A 132 4.51 -15.12 11.01
N GLU A 133 3.19 -15.02 10.95
CA GLU A 133 2.28 -16.10 11.34
C GLU A 133 2.50 -17.38 10.52
N ALA A 134 2.73 -17.24 9.22
CA ALA A 134 3.01 -18.37 8.35
C ALA A 134 4.31 -19.10 8.72
N LYS A 135 5.38 -18.34 9.00
CA LYS A 135 6.66 -18.91 9.45
C LYS A 135 6.51 -19.63 10.79
N LEU A 136 5.77 -19.06 11.73
CA LEU A 136 5.53 -19.68 13.03
C LEU A 136 4.72 -20.98 12.91
N ALA A 137 3.73 -21.02 12.03
CA ALA A 137 2.93 -22.23 11.78
C ALA A 137 3.72 -23.36 11.07
N GLN A 138 4.85 -23.04 10.43
CA GLN A 138 5.72 -24.01 9.76
C GLN A 138 6.85 -24.54 10.65
N ARG A 139 7.07 -23.97 11.84
CA ARG A 139 8.05 -24.50 12.79
C ARG A 139 7.52 -25.86 13.29
N PRO A 140 8.26 -26.97 13.11
CA PRO A 140 7.88 -28.24 13.69
C PRO A 140 7.74 -28.08 15.20
N SER A 141 6.72 -28.69 15.79
CA SER A 141 6.69 -28.92 17.23
C SER A 141 7.91 -29.77 17.60
N GLN A 142 9.03 -29.13 17.94
CA GLN A 142 10.09 -29.78 18.71
C GLN A 142 9.53 -30.03 20.12
N ALA A 143 8.61 -30.98 20.23
CA ALA A 143 8.41 -31.65 21.49
C ALA A 143 9.73 -32.37 21.80
N PRO A 144 10.29 -32.27 23.02
CA PRO A 144 11.43 -33.09 23.41
C PRO A 144 11.12 -34.55 23.08
N GLN A 145 11.90 -35.17 22.21
CA GLN A 145 11.84 -36.63 22.05
C GLN A 145 12.18 -37.21 23.41
N ALA A 146 11.21 -37.89 24.04
CA ALA A 146 11.48 -38.64 25.26
C ALA A 146 12.62 -39.63 24.95
N PRO A 147 13.64 -39.74 25.82
CA PRO A 147 14.73 -40.67 25.59
C PRO A 147 14.17 -42.09 25.42
N GLU A 148 14.63 -42.80 24.39
CA GLU A 148 14.24 -44.19 24.16
C GLU A 148 14.52 -45.03 25.41
N PRO A 149 13.59 -45.88 25.86
CA PRO A 149 13.86 -46.79 26.95
C PRO A 149 14.97 -47.76 26.51
N SER A 150 16.08 -47.75 27.26
CA SER A 150 17.18 -48.71 27.12
C SER A 150 16.61 -50.13 27.15
N ALA A 151 16.76 -50.87 26.06
CA ALA A 151 16.45 -52.29 26.02
C ALA A 151 17.31 -53.00 27.08
N ALA A 152 16.64 -53.72 27.99
CA ALA A 152 17.23 -54.61 28.98
C ALA A 152 16.97 -56.06 28.59
#